data_AF-A0AA35U3Z1-F1
#
_entry.id   AF-A0AA35U3Z1-F1
#
_cell.length_a   1.000
_cell.length_b   1.000
_cell.length_c   1.000
_cell.angle_alpha   90.00
_cell.angle_beta   90.00
_cell.angle_gamma   90.00
#
_symmetry.space_group_name_H-M   'P 1'
#
loop_
_entity.id
_entity.type
_entity.pdbx_description
1 polymer ?
#
loop_
_entity_poly.entity_id
_entity_poly.type
_entity_poly.pdbx_seq_one_letter_code
_entity_poly.pdbx_strand_id
1 'polypeptide(L)' 'MNTSVFYLSLALAVATGALGAYLSERKGRPRSFGFILGFLFGFIGILVVLLVSKKNQPNTEN' A
#
# COMPACT_ATOMS: atom_id res chain seq x y z
N MET A 1 11.98 7.14 -13.31
CA MET A 1 11.09 6.35 -12.43
C MET A 1 10.83 5.02 -13.12
N ASN A 2 11.14 3.89 -12.48
CA ASN A 2 10.90 2.57 -13.07
C ASN A 2 9.39 2.31 -13.12
N THR A 3 8.81 2.30 -14.31
CA THR A 3 7.38 2.05 -14.56
C THR A 3 6.90 0.74 -13.92
N SER A 4 7.76 -0.27 -13.85
CA SER A 4 7.50 -1.55 -13.18
C SER A 4 7.16 -1.40 -11.70
N VAL A 5 7.86 -0.52 -10.98
CA VAL A 5 7.62 -0.27 -9.55
C VAL A 5 6.27 0.43 -9.36
N PHE A 6 5.92 1.33 -10.28
CA PHE A 6 4.62 1.99 -10.26
C PHE A 6 3.46 1.00 -10.45
N TYR A 7 3.54 0.11 -11.45
CA TYR A 7 2.51 -0.92 -11.66
C TYR A 7 2.39 -1.90 -10.49
N LEU A 8 3.51 -2.28 -9.87
CA LEU A 8 3.52 -3.17 -8.70
C LEU A 8 2.88 -2.50 -7.49
N SER A 9 3.20 -1.22 -7.24
CA SER A 9 2.58 -0.44 -6.16
C SER A 9 1.08 -0.27 -6.37
N LEU A 10 0.66 -0.03 -7.63
CA LEU A 10 -0.75 0.07 -7.99
C LEU A 10 -1.48 -1.27 -7.78
N ALA A 11 -0.88 -2.39 -8.21
CA ALA A 11 -1.43 -3.72 -8.01
C ALA A 11 -1.58 -4.06 -6.51
N LEU A 12 -0.58 -3.73 -5.68
CA LEU A 12 -0.65 -3.91 -4.23
C LEU A 12 -1.73 -3.04 -3.57
N ALA A 13 -1.87 -1.78 -3.99
CA ALA A 13 -2.91 -0.89 -3.48
C ALA A 13 -4.32 -1.41 -3.82
N VAL A 14 -4.52 -1.89 -5.05
CA VAL A 14 -5.79 -2.49 -5.48
C VAL A 14 -6.06 -3.82 -4.77
N ALA A 15 -5.05 -4.68 -4.61
CA ALA A 15 -5.19 -5.94 -3.88
C ALA A 15 -5.55 -5.72 -2.40
N THR A 16 -4.89 -4.75 -1.75
CA THR A 16 -5.18 -4.38 -0.36
C THR A 16 -6.58 -3.76 -0.23
N GLY A 17 -7.00 -2.95 -1.20
CA GLY A 17 -8.38 -2.46 -1.32
C GLY A 17 -9.39 -3.61 -1.46
N ALA A 18 -9.14 -4.56 -2.35
CA ALA A 18 -10.02 -5.72 -2.54
C ALA A 18 -10.12 -6.59 -1.28
N LEU A 19 -9.02 -6.80 -0.56
CA LEU A 19 -9.01 -7.47 0.75
C LEU A 19 -9.80 -6.69 1.80
N GLY A 20 -9.67 -5.36 1.85
CA GLY A 20 -10.48 -4.51 2.72
C GLY A 20 -11.97 -4.60 2.40
N ALA A 21 -12.31 -4.64 1.10
CA ALA A 21 -13.68 -4.80 0.62
C ALA A 21 -14.28 -6.13 1.10
N TYR A 22 -13.51 -7.21 0.96
CA TYR A 22 -13.88 -8.54 1.43
C TYR A 22 -14.11 -8.58 2.95
N LEU A 23 -13.23 -7.93 3.72
CA LEU A 23 -13.34 -7.88 5.18
C LEU A 23 -14.55 -7.04 5.66
N SER A 24 -14.91 -6.01 4.91
CA SER A 24 -16.09 -5.17 5.19
C SER A 24 -17.39 -5.89 4.87
N GLU A 25 -17.41 -6.66 3.77
CA GLU A 25 -18.54 -7.51 3.38
C GLU A 25 -18.82 -8.59 4.43
N ARG A 26 -17.76 -9.21 4.98
CA ARG A 26 -17.84 -10.14 6.13
C ARG A 26 -18.42 -9.50 7.39
N LYS A 27 -18.33 -8.18 7.54
CA LYS A 27 -18.77 -7.43 8.74
C LYS A 27 -20.18 -6.82 8.58
N GLY A 28 -20.88 -7.13 7.50
CA GLY A 28 -22.21 -6.56 7.20
C GLY A 28 -22.19 -5.08 6.81
N ARG A 29 -21.03 -4.55 6.43
CA ARG A 29 -20.85 -3.16 5.98
C ARG A 29 -20.76 -3.12 4.45
N PRO A 30 -21.08 -1.98 3.81
CA PRO A 30 -21.03 -1.87 2.36
C PRO A 30 -19.61 -2.12 1.84
N ARG A 31 -19.50 -3.01 0.84
CA ARG A 31 -18.24 -3.42 0.19
C ARG A 31 -17.34 -2.24 -0.21
N SER A 32 -17.94 -1.17 -0.70
CA SER A 32 -17.25 0.06 -1.11
C SER A 32 -16.49 0.73 0.04
N PHE A 33 -17.03 0.64 1.27
CA PHE A 33 -16.40 1.19 2.47
C PHE A 33 -15.11 0.43 2.81
N GLY A 34 -15.14 -0.89 2.71
CA GLY A 34 -13.96 -1.75 2.87
C GLY A 34 -12.91 -1.53 1.81
N PHE A 35 -13.34 -1.33 0.56
CA PHE A 35 -12.43 -1.04 -0.54
C PHE A 35 -11.70 0.28 -0.32
N ILE A 36 -12.44 1.34 0.01
CA ILE A 36 -11.87 2.67 0.31
C ILE A 36 -10.93 2.61 1.52
N LEU A 37 -11.31 1.93 2.60
CA LEU A 37 -10.45 1.74 3.77
C LEU A 37 -9.16 1.00 3.41
N GLY A 38 -9.27 -0.14 2.72
CA GLY A 38 -8.10 -0.94 2.34
C GLY A 38 -7.20 -0.23 1.33
N PHE A 39 -7.79 0.50 0.38
CA PHE A 39 -7.07 1.27 -0.61
C PHE A 39 -6.34 2.46 0.02
N LEU A 40 -7.00 3.23 0.90
CA LEU A 40 -6.35 4.32 1.64
C LEU A 40 -5.23 3.78 2.55
N PHE A 41 -5.44 2.66 3.24
CA PHE A 41 -4.40 2.06 4.07
C PHE A 41 -3.19 1.59 3.25
N GLY A 42 -3.43 0.97 2.08
CA GLY A 42 -2.36 0.59 1.16
C GLY A 42 -1.59 1.81 0.65
N PHE A 43 -2.29 2.89 0.31
CA PHE A 43 -1.69 4.15 -0.12
C PHE A 43 -0.86 4.81 0.99
N ILE A 44 -1.37 4.81 2.23
CA ILE A 44 -0.65 5.28 3.43
C ILE A 44 0.61 4.42 3.65
N GLY A 45 0.54 3.10 3.47
CA GLY A 45 1.71 2.23 3.58
C GLY A 45 2.83 2.60 2.59
N ILE A 46 2.47 2.90 1.35
CA ILE A 46 3.42 3.38 0.32
C ILE A 46 3.99 4.75 0.70
N LEU A 47 3.15 5.67 1.19
CA LEU A 47 3.54 6.98 1.68
C LEU A 47 4.54 6.88 2.84
N VAL A 48 4.30 5.99 3.80
CA VAL A 48 5.21 5.75 4.93
C VAL A 48 6.55 5.20 4.44
N VAL A 49 6.55 4.25 3.50
CA VAL A 49 7.78 3.72 2.91
C VAL A 49 8.56 4.80 2.14
N LEU A 50 7.88 5.70 1.45
CA LEU A 50 8.51 6.86 0.80
C LEU A 50 9.04 7.89 1.81
N LEU A 51 8.32 8.09 2.92
CA LEU A 51 8.70 9.04 3.97
C LEU A 51 9.86 8.52 4.83
N VAL A 52 9.95 7.20 5.00
CA VAL A 52 11.12 6.53 5.57
C VAL A 52 12.26 6.71 4.58
N SER A 53 13.00 7.80 4.78
CA SER A 53 14.20 8.10 4.02
C SER A 53 15.14 6.91 4.03
N LYS A 54 15.63 6.53 2.86
CA LYS A 54 16.58 5.44 2.67
C LYS A 54 17.72 5.65 3.68
N LYS A 55 17.83 4.76 4.68
CA LYS A 55 18.97 4.75 5.60
C LYS A 55 20.21 4.76 4.71
N ASN A 56 20.97 5.86 4.73
CA ASN A 56 22.27 5.91 4.08
C ASN A 56 23.04 4.71 4.64
N GLN A 57 23.37 3.77 3.75
CA GLN A 57 24.29 2.70 4.11
C GLN A 57 25.54 3.42 4.65
N PRO A 58 26.00 3.14 5.87
CA PRO A 58 27.32 3.61 6.25
C PRO A 58 28.27 2.98 5.24
N ASN A 59 28.92 3.83 4.44
CA ASN A 59 30.07 3.41 3.66
C ASN A 59 31.04 2.79 4.66
N THR A 60 31.11 1.46 4.66
CA THR A 60 32.28 0.73 5.12
C THR A 60 33.33 0.97 4.03
N GLU A 61 33.95 2.15 4.08
CA GLU A 61 35.28 2.33 3.50
C GLU A 61 36.29 1.79 4.51
N ASN A 62 37.25 1.07 3.94
CA ASN A 62 38.27 0.23 4.58
C ASN A 62 39.33 1.03 5.33
#